data_AF-A0A8H4HD88-F1
#
_entry.id   AF-A0A8H4HD88-F1
#
_cell.length_a   1.000
_cell.length_b   1.000
_cell.length_c   1.000
_cell.angle_alpha   90.00
_cell.angle_beta   90.00
_cell.angle_gamma   90.00
#
_symmetry.space_group_name_H-M   'P 1'
#
loop_
_entity.id
_entity.type
_entity.pdbx_description
1 polymer ?
#
loop_
_entity_poly.entity_id
_entity_poly.type
_entity_poly.pdbx_seq_one_letter_code
_entity_poly.pdbx_strand_id
1 'polypeptide(L)'
;MLGCHQKNSSQSRSGSRANWSGEGSEVSPGLVEVLSKGSRNGSHSDARCWLNKAGDSSGEVCTLAFKGQDAVVNASTSFSVAEQHKFIDAAIAAGVKRYLPSEYGLDNNNPEAQELSPVFKDKGMVQQYLRSKESSGLTWTAIACGMWIGCTTANQIVFTSDFATTQKELVETIERLTGAKWVRKAISTKEAIPALKKAWENGEASAGYGLINICFTKGAYSGHFEPTRHIRNKELGLPEKHLEQVVKEALAEVGHPDFT
;
A
#
# COMPACT_ATOMS: atom_id res chain seq x y z
N MET A 1 2.73 30.33 11.10
CA MET A 1 1.80 30.58 9.98
C MET A 1 2.63 30.86 8.74
N LEU A 2 2.74 29.91 7.82
CA LEU A 2 3.36 30.15 6.51
C LEU A 2 2.25 29.97 5.47
N GLY A 3 1.83 31.08 4.87
CA GLY A 3 0.79 31.13 3.85
C GLY A 3 1.34 30.69 2.50
N CYS A 4 0.62 29.78 1.83
CA CYS A 4 0.92 29.37 0.47
C CYS A 4 0.38 30.44 -0.50
N HIS A 5 1.25 31.21 -1.16
CA HIS A 5 0.87 32.11 -2.24
C HIS A 5 1.05 31.40 -3.58
N GLN A 6 -0.06 31.08 -4.24
CA GLN A 6 -0.08 30.54 -5.59
C GLN A 6 0.12 31.71 -6.57
N LYS A 7 1.35 31.90 -7.08
CA LYS A 7 1.58 32.84 -8.19
C LYS A 7 1.11 32.17 -9.49
N ASN A 8 -0.02 32.63 -10.01
CA ASN A 8 -0.41 32.42 -11.41
C ASN A 8 0.55 33.22 -12.31
N SER A 9 1.40 32.53 -13.06
CA SER A 9 2.04 33.10 -14.24
C SER A 9 1.70 32.22 -15.44
N SER A 10 0.87 32.76 -16.32
CA SER A 10 0.62 32.27 -17.67
C SER A 10 1.91 32.30 -18.49
N GLN A 11 2.44 31.11 -18.82
CA GLN A 11 3.39 30.95 -19.92
C GLN A 11 2.85 29.90 -20.87
N SER A 12 2.51 30.34 -22.07
CA SER A 12 2.21 29.51 -23.23
C SER A 12 3.44 28.68 -23.59
N ARG A 13 3.33 27.35 -23.53
CA ARG A 13 4.30 26.45 -24.14
C ARG A 13 3.66 25.79 -25.36
N SER A 14 4.02 26.28 -26.54
CA SER A 14 3.90 25.55 -27.79
C SER A 14 4.94 24.42 -27.79
N GLY A 15 4.50 23.20 -27.49
CA GLY A 15 5.32 21.98 -27.57
C GLY A 15 4.56 20.94 -28.39
N SER A 16 5.15 20.52 -29.50
CA SER A 16 4.65 19.51 -30.42
C SER A 16 4.22 18.23 -29.69
N ARG A 17 2.96 17.82 -29.87
CA ARG A 17 2.50 16.46 -29.49
C ARG A 17 3.25 15.45 -30.35
N ALA A 18 4.11 14.65 -29.71
CA ALA A 18 4.53 13.39 -30.30
C ALA A 18 3.31 12.44 -30.23
N ASN A 19 2.76 12.08 -31.39
CA ASN A 19 1.73 11.05 -31.49
C ASN A 19 2.34 9.69 -31.11
N TRP A 20 1.84 9.08 -30.05
CA TRP A 20 2.18 7.71 -29.67
C TRP A 20 1.16 6.79 -30.35
N SER A 21 1.49 6.28 -31.53
CA SER A 21 0.74 5.23 -32.22
C SER A 21 1.39 3.87 -31.94
N GLY A 22 1.14 3.32 -30.75
CA GLY A 22 1.48 1.95 -30.43
C GLY A 22 0.22 1.10 -30.56
N GLU A 23 0.13 0.32 -31.64
CA GLU A 23 -0.84 -0.76 -31.77
C GLU A 23 -0.65 -1.75 -30.61
N GLY A 24 -1.74 -2.09 -29.93
CA GLY A 24 -1.73 -2.97 -28.78
C GLY A 24 -1.40 -4.40 -29.17
N SER A 25 -0.14 -4.80 -29.01
CA SER A 25 0.23 -6.21 -28.91
C SER A 25 -0.20 -6.72 -27.53
N GLU A 26 -0.95 -7.82 -27.48
CA GLU A 26 -1.22 -8.57 -26.25
C GLU A 26 0.08 -8.83 -25.49
N VAL A 27 0.20 -8.18 -24.32
CA VAL A 27 1.35 -8.38 -23.42
C VAL A 27 1.04 -9.60 -22.58
N SER A 28 1.80 -10.68 -22.79
CA SER A 28 1.77 -11.86 -21.92
C SER A 28 1.96 -11.41 -20.46
N PRO A 29 1.20 -11.91 -19.47
CA PRO A 29 1.36 -11.50 -18.09
C PRO A 29 2.80 -11.77 -17.61
N GLY A 30 3.50 -10.73 -17.19
CA GLY A 30 4.87 -10.84 -16.70
C GLY A 30 4.95 -11.58 -15.36
N LEU A 31 6.06 -12.30 -15.14
CA LEU A 31 6.35 -12.92 -13.84
C LEU A 31 6.67 -11.82 -12.81
N VAL A 32 5.96 -11.82 -11.67
CA VAL A 32 6.22 -10.91 -10.55
C VAL A 32 6.72 -11.73 -9.36
N GLU A 33 7.87 -11.35 -8.82
CA GLU A 33 8.42 -11.95 -7.60
C GLU A 33 8.57 -10.89 -6.51
N VAL A 34 8.13 -11.23 -5.29
CA VAL A 34 8.21 -10.34 -4.12
C VAL A 34 9.32 -10.81 -3.20
N LEU A 35 10.27 -9.92 -2.92
CA LEU A 35 11.28 -10.13 -1.88
C LEU A 35 10.73 -9.69 -0.53
N SER A 36 10.70 -10.61 0.43
CA SER A 36 10.27 -10.33 1.80
C SER A 36 11.30 -10.83 2.83
N LYS A 37 11.32 -10.20 4.01
CA LYS A 37 12.11 -10.69 5.15
C LYS A 37 11.39 -11.88 5.77
N GLY A 38 11.99 -13.07 5.70
CA GLY A 38 11.40 -14.30 6.22
C GLY A 38 11.78 -14.61 7.67
N SER A 39 10.77 -14.89 8.49
CA SER A 39 10.75 -16.04 9.40
C SER A 39 9.69 -17.01 8.86
N ARG A 40 9.94 -18.32 8.95
CA ARG A 40 9.23 -19.43 8.26
C ARG A 40 7.71 -19.60 8.53
N ASN A 41 7.02 -18.64 9.13
CA ASN A 41 5.64 -18.80 9.63
C ASN A 41 4.58 -17.89 8.96
N GLY A 42 4.86 -17.25 7.82
CA GLY A 42 3.88 -16.42 7.11
C GLY A 42 3.15 -17.16 5.98
N SER A 43 1.83 -16.98 5.86
CA SER A 43 0.92 -17.59 4.87
C SER A 43 1.05 -17.06 3.43
N HIS A 44 2.15 -16.41 3.08
CA HIS A 44 2.36 -15.85 1.73
C HIS A 44 3.16 -16.85 0.89
N SER A 45 2.45 -17.72 0.17
CA SER A 45 3.01 -18.78 -0.67
C SER A 45 3.73 -18.31 -1.94
N ASP A 46 3.58 -17.03 -2.31
CA ASP A 46 3.93 -16.57 -3.66
C ASP A 46 5.30 -15.86 -3.74
N ALA A 47 5.96 -15.65 -2.59
CA ALA A 47 7.33 -15.13 -2.56
C ALA A 47 8.33 -16.27 -2.85
N ARG A 48 8.87 -16.30 -4.08
CA ARG A 48 9.87 -17.31 -4.49
C ARG A 48 11.26 -17.08 -3.91
N CYS A 49 11.56 -15.88 -3.41
CA CYS A 49 12.87 -15.57 -2.84
C CYS A 49 12.76 -14.92 -1.45
N TRP A 50 13.42 -15.54 -0.48
CA TRP A 50 13.40 -15.16 0.93
C TRP A 50 14.76 -14.58 1.33
N LEU A 51 14.78 -13.36 1.88
CA LEU A 51 15.95 -12.86 2.61
C LEU A 51 15.89 -13.41 4.04
N ASN A 52 16.77 -14.36 4.36
CA ASN A 52 16.79 -15.04 5.65
C ASN A 52 17.52 -14.17 6.69
N LYS A 53 16.75 -13.46 7.51
CA LYS A 53 17.18 -12.63 8.67
C LYS A 53 17.77 -11.24 8.37
N ALA A 54 17.63 -10.37 9.37
CA ALA A 54 18.30 -9.08 9.44
C ALA A 54 19.83 -9.31 9.50
N GLY A 55 20.50 -9.05 8.39
CA GLY A 55 21.94 -9.29 8.19
C GLY A 55 22.31 -9.72 6.77
N ASP A 56 21.36 -10.28 6.02
CA ASP A 56 21.56 -10.84 4.67
C ASP A 56 21.51 -9.81 3.52
N SER A 57 21.85 -8.55 3.76
CA SER A 57 22.08 -7.55 2.69
C SER A 57 23.44 -7.72 2.00
N SER A 58 24.02 -8.93 2.03
CA SER A 58 25.20 -9.23 1.23
C SER A 58 24.82 -9.20 -0.24
N GLY A 59 25.61 -8.51 -1.07
CA GLY A 59 25.31 -8.34 -2.50
C GLY A 59 25.08 -9.66 -3.23
N GLU A 60 25.66 -10.77 -2.75
CA GLU A 60 25.53 -12.10 -3.34
C GLU A 60 24.10 -12.68 -3.27
N VAL A 61 23.42 -12.57 -2.11
CA VAL A 61 22.06 -13.10 -1.96
C VAL A 61 21.10 -12.33 -2.87
N CYS A 62 21.25 -11.01 -2.92
CA CYS A 62 20.45 -10.17 -3.81
C CYS A 62 20.75 -10.47 -5.29
N THR A 63 22.02 -10.71 -5.66
CA THR A 63 22.39 -11.03 -7.05
C THR A 63 21.71 -12.34 -7.48
N LEU A 64 21.72 -13.37 -6.64
CA LEU A 64 21.04 -14.62 -6.92
C LEU A 64 19.52 -14.44 -7.06
N ALA A 65 18.91 -13.63 -6.19
CA ALA A 65 17.50 -13.31 -6.23
C ALA A 65 17.08 -12.57 -7.53
N PHE A 66 17.99 -11.77 -8.08
CA PHE A 66 17.71 -10.96 -9.28
C PHE A 66 18.03 -11.70 -10.59
N LYS A 67 18.68 -12.86 -10.56
CA LYS A 67 19.01 -13.60 -11.79
C LYS A 67 17.74 -13.99 -12.55
N GLY A 68 17.75 -13.69 -13.84
CA GLY A 68 16.62 -13.97 -14.73
C GLY A 68 15.49 -12.93 -14.68
N GLN A 69 15.60 -11.90 -13.84
CA GLN A 69 14.64 -10.80 -13.79
C GLN A 69 15.02 -9.68 -14.77
N ASP A 70 14.04 -9.18 -15.53
CA ASP A 70 14.27 -8.05 -16.44
C ASP A 70 14.30 -6.69 -15.71
N ALA A 71 13.57 -6.60 -14.59
CA ALA A 71 13.43 -5.38 -13.81
C ALA A 71 13.44 -5.63 -12.30
N VAL A 72 13.90 -4.64 -11.53
CA VAL A 72 13.80 -4.60 -10.07
C VAL A 72 13.08 -3.34 -9.62
N VAL A 73 12.06 -3.51 -8.79
CA VAL A 73 11.31 -2.43 -8.15
C VAL A 73 11.64 -2.42 -6.65
N ASN A 74 12.36 -1.39 -6.20
CA ASN A 74 12.74 -1.26 -4.81
C ASN A 74 11.69 -0.43 -4.05
N ALA A 75 10.92 -1.09 -3.19
CA ALA A 75 9.94 -0.45 -2.30
C ALA A 75 10.38 -0.47 -0.82
N SER A 76 11.69 -0.43 -0.57
CA SER A 76 12.24 -0.40 0.80
C SER A 76 11.94 0.92 1.53
N THR A 77 11.92 0.88 2.86
CA THR A 77 11.54 2.03 3.69
C THR A 77 12.64 3.08 3.78
N SER A 78 12.27 4.31 4.15
CA SER A 78 13.16 5.48 4.18
C SER A 78 14.45 5.29 4.99
N PHE A 79 14.43 4.48 6.05
CA PHE A 79 15.61 4.23 6.90
C PHE A 79 16.58 3.19 6.34
N SER A 80 16.26 2.54 5.22
CA SER A 80 17.15 1.59 4.53
C SER A 80 17.69 2.14 3.20
N VAL A 81 17.47 3.42 2.89
CA VAL A 81 17.84 4.03 1.61
C VAL A 81 19.34 3.90 1.31
N ALA A 82 20.20 4.05 2.32
CA ALA A 82 21.65 3.92 2.15
C ALA A 82 22.09 2.52 1.65
N GLU A 83 21.28 1.48 1.89
CA GLU A 83 21.57 0.12 1.44
C GLU A 83 21.24 -0.09 -0.05
N GLN A 84 20.55 0.86 -0.71
CA GLN A 84 20.15 0.75 -2.12
C GLN A 84 21.31 0.57 -3.08
N HIS A 85 22.50 1.10 -2.78
CA HIS A 85 23.69 0.87 -3.61
C HIS A 85 24.02 -0.61 -3.76
N LYS A 86 23.86 -1.40 -2.68
CA LYS A 86 24.10 -2.85 -2.71
C LYS A 86 23.10 -3.57 -3.61
N PHE A 87 21.84 -3.16 -3.58
CA PHE A 87 20.80 -3.70 -4.46
C PHE A 87 21.03 -3.32 -5.92
N ILE A 88 21.51 -2.11 -6.19
CA ILE A 88 21.86 -1.65 -7.53
C ILE A 88 23.02 -2.48 -8.09
N ASP A 89 24.10 -2.64 -7.30
CA ASP A 89 25.25 -3.43 -7.73
C ASP A 89 24.87 -4.91 -7.95
N ALA A 90 24.03 -5.46 -7.08
CA ALA A 90 23.49 -6.81 -7.25
C ALA A 90 22.63 -6.95 -8.52
N ALA A 91 21.80 -5.96 -8.83
CA ALA A 91 20.97 -5.96 -10.03
C ALA A 91 21.85 -5.93 -11.30
N ILE A 92 22.90 -5.10 -11.31
CA ILE A 92 23.88 -5.05 -12.40
C ILE A 92 24.58 -6.40 -12.54
N ALA A 93 25.06 -6.98 -11.44
CA ALA A 93 25.75 -8.28 -11.44
C ALA A 93 24.83 -9.43 -11.91
N ALA A 94 23.53 -9.33 -11.68
CA ALA A 94 22.53 -10.29 -12.13
C ALA A 94 22.10 -10.10 -13.60
N GLY A 95 22.50 -9.00 -14.25
CA GLY A 95 22.13 -8.68 -15.63
C GLY A 95 20.73 -8.07 -15.77
N VAL A 96 20.19 -7.47 -14.71
CA VAL A 96 18.90 -6.75 -14.74
C VAL A 96 19.00 -5.55 -15.69
N LYS A 97 17.96 -5.32 -16.51
CA LYS A 97 17.94 -4.24 -17.52
C LYS A 97 17.36 -2.94 -16.98
N ARG A 98 16.46 -3.03 -16.01
CA ARG A 98 15.66 -1.91 -15.52
C ARG A 98 15.59 -1.84 -13.99
N TYR A 99 15.86 -0.68 -13.40
CA TYR A 99 15.80 -0.49 -11.94
C TYR A 99 14.91 0.69 -11.55
N LEU A 100 14.02 0.49 -10.58
CA LEU A 100 13.19 1.53 -9.98
C LEU A 100 13.61 1.69 -8.51
N PRO A 101 14.33 2.76 -8.13
CA PRO A 101 14.70 3.00 -6.73
C PRO A 101 13.50 3.35 -5.85
N SER A 102 13.69 3.27 -4.53
CA SER A 102 12.70 3.67 -3.53
C SER A 102 12.55 5.18 -3.48
N GLU A 103 11.59 5.72 -4.23
CA GLU A 103 11.39 7.16 -4.43
C GLU A 103 10.00 7.60 -3.99
N TYR A 104 8.94 7.10 -4.65
CA TYR A 104 7.49 7.20 -4.39
C TYR A 104 6.97 8.34 -3.49
N GLY A 105 7.54 9.53 -3.65
CA GLY A 105 7.31 10.65 -2.75
C GLY A 105 7.72 11.97 -3.39
N LEU A 106 8.52 12.75 -2.67
CA LEU A 106 8.93 14.10 -3.07
C LEU A 106 10.19 14.10 -3.95
N ASP A 107 10.48 15.22 -4.60
CA ASP A 107 11.70 15.40 -5.40
C ASP A 107 12.95 15.48 -4.52
N ASN A 108 13.82 14.49 -4.63
CA ASN A 108 15.06 14.39 -3.87
C ASN A 108 16.24 15.13 -4.51
N ASN A 109 16.04 15.90 -5.59
CA ASN A 109 17.09 16.72 -6.19
C ASN A 109 17.13 18.16 -5.65
N ASN A 110 16.19 18.56 -4.79
CA ASN A 110 16.18 19.89 -4.20
C ASN A 110 17.32 20.04 -3.15
N PRO A 111 18.30 20.94 -3.36
CA PRO A 111 19.44 21.08 -2.46
C PRO A 111 19.07 21.51 -1.03
N GLU A 112 18.09 22.41 -0.87
CA GLU A 112 17.62 22.86 0.44
C GLU A 112 16.96 21.71 1.22
N ALA A 113 16.21 20.86 0.53
CA ALA A 113 15.59 19.68 1.14
C ALA A 113 16.65 18.62 1.53
N GLN A 114 17.69 18.44 0.72
CA GLN A 114 18.83 17.57 1.05
C GLN A 114 19.64 18.12 2.25
N GLU A 115 19.80 19.44 2.36
CA GLU A 115 20.46 20.05 3.51
C GLU A 115 19.64 19.88 4.80
N LEU A 116 18.32 20.03 4.70
CA LEU A 116 17.40 19.92 5.83
C LEU A 116 17.22 18.47 6.33
N SER A 117 17.16 17.48 5.42
CA SER A 117 16.77 16.11 5.74
C SER A 117 17.80 15.07 5.25
N PRO A 118 18.37 14.24 6.15
CA PRO A 118 19.33 13.21 5.76
C PRO A 118 18.70 12.17 4.81
N VAL A 119 17.38 11.93 4.90
CA VAL A 119 16.69 11.00 3.98
C VAL A 119 16.65 11.54 2.56
N PHE A 120 16.40 12.85 2.38
CA PHE A 120 16.42 13.47 1.05
C PHE A 120 17.82 13.47 0.48
N LYS A 121 18.82 13.75 1.31
CA LYS A 121 20.24 13.64 0.94
C LYS A 121 20.59 12.24 0.47
N ASP A 122 20.28 11.21 1.26
CA ASP A 122 20.61 9.83 0.92
C ASP A 122 19.89 9.37 -0.36
N LYS A 123 18.61 9.74 -0.55
CA LYS A 123 17.90 9.45 -1.81
C LYS A 123 18.50 10.18 -3.01
N GLY A 124 18.91 11.44 -2.83
CA GLY A 124 19.67 12.18 -3.84
C GLY A 124 20.99 11.48 -4.21
N MET A 125 21.71 10.95 -3.22
CA MET A 125 22.92 10.16 -3.45
C MET A 125 22.64 8.86 -4.20
N VAL A 126 21.51 8.18 -3.94
CA VAL A 126 21.10 7.00 -4.71
C VAL A 126 20.86 7.33 -6.19
N GLN A 127 20.22 8.47 -6.49
CA GLN A 127 20.05 8.92 -7.88
C GLN A 127 21.40 9.25 -8.53
N GLN A 128 22.31 9.90 -7.80
CA GLN A 128 23.66 10.16 -8.29
C GLN A 128 24.42 8.84 -8.56
N TYR A 129 24.26 7.84 -7.70
CA TYR A 129 24.88 6.53 -7.90
C TYR A 129 24.32 5.83 -9.14
N LEU A 130 23.01 5.84 -9.35
CA LEU A 130 22.38 5.29 -10.56
C LEU A 130 22.90 5.97 -11.82
N ARG A 131 23.04 7.30 -11.84
CA ARG A 131 23.67 8.04 -12.95
C ARG A 131 25.09 7.53 -13.23
N SER A 132 25.87 7.30 -12.17
CA SER A 132 27.24 6.78 -12.32
C SER A 132 27.32 5.38 -12.93
N LYS A 133 26.21 4.62 -12.89
CA LYS A 133 26.12 3.23 -13.37
C LYS A 133 25.45 3.11 -14.74
N GLU A 134 25.02 4.19 -15.38
CA GLU A 134 24.33 4.13 -16.69
C GLU A 134 25.17 3.45 -17.78
N SER A 135 26.51 3.54 -17.70
CA SER A 135 27.44 2.85 -18.60
C SER A 135 27.43 1.31 -18.47
N SER A 136 26.84 0.76 -17.40
CA SER A 136 26.64 -0.69 -17.24
C SER A 136 25.56 -1.26 -18.16
N GLY A 137 24.76 -0.41 -18.82
CA GLY A 137 23.58 -0.80 -19.58
C GLY A 137 22.30 -0.88 -18.75
N LEU A 138 22.37 -0.68 -17.43
CA LEU A 138 21.21 -0.55 -16.56
C LEU A 138 20.48 0.78 -16.82
N THR A 139 19.18 0.70 -17.09
CA THR A 139 18.30 1.87 -17.17
C THR A 139 17.51 2.06 -15.87
N TRP A 140 17.20 3.31 -15.49
CA TRP A 140 16.52 3.58 -14.23
C TRP A 140 15.48 4.71 -14.33
N THR A 141 14.57 4.78 -13.36
CA THR A 141 13.57 5.86 -13.25
C THR A 141 13.18 6.04 -11.80
N ALA A 142 13.40 7.23 -11.28
CA ALA A 142 12.89 7.69 -10.00
C ALA A 142 11.47 8.23 -10.16
N ILE A 143 10.54 7.80 -9.32
CA ILE A 143 9.13 8.24 -9.35
C ILE A 143 8.91 9.21 -8.17
N ALA A 144 8.85 10.50 -8.46
CA ALA A 144 8.41 11.52 -7.52
C ALA A 144 6.90 11.77 -7.70
N CYS A 145 6.06 11.03 -6.96
CA CYS A 145 4.60 11.10 -7.06
C CYS A 145 3.93 12.07 -6.06
N GLY A 146 4.72 12.86 -5.33
CA GLY A 146 4.23 13.80 -4.32
C GLY A 146 3.87 13.13 -2.99
N MET A 147 3.33 13.93 -2.06
CA MET A 147 2.77 13.39 -0.82
C MET A 147 1.38 12.79 -1.12
N TRP A 148 1.10 11.58 -0.65
CA TRP A 148 -0.22 10.95 -0.82
C TRP A 148 -1.34 11.65 -0.01
N ILE A 149 -0.95 12.63 0.80
CA ILE A 149 -1.81 13.48 1.62
C ILE A 149 -1.33 14.93 1.46
N GLY A 150 -2.02 15.72 0.65
CA GLY A 150 -1.65 17.13 0.39
C GLY A 150 -1.71 18.01 1.65
N CYS A 151 -1.34 19.29 1.52
CA CYS A 151 -1.48 20.27 2.60
C CYS A 151 -2.93 20.40 3.12
N THR A 152 -3.93 19.95 2.34
CA THR A 152 -5.35 19.97 2.69
C THR A 152 -5.71 19.05 3.86
N THR A 153 -4.84 18.11 4.25
CA THR A 153 -5.08 17.15 5.34
C THR A 153 -4.19 17.36 6.56
N ALA A 154 -3.38 18.43 6.61
CA ALA A 154 -2.52 18.68 7.75
C ALA A 154 -3.33 18.94 9.04
N ASN A 155 -2.81 18.47 10.18
CA ASN A 155 -3.32 18.75 11.54
C ASN A 155 -4.80 18.42 11.78
N GLN A 156 -5.32 17.37 11.14
CA GLN A 156 -6.72 16.95 11.30
C GLN A 156 -6.86 15.43 11.11
N ILE A 157 -7.98 14.88 11.56
CA ILE A 157 -8.35 13.50 11.27
C ILE A 157 -9.04 13.47 9.91
N VAL A 158 -8.51 12.66 9.00
CA VAL A 158 -9.09 12.42 7.68
C VAL A 158 -9.94 11.16 7.77
N PHE A 159 -11.25 11.30 7.59
CA PHE A 159 -12.16 10.16 7.55
C PHE A 159 -12.30 9.68 6.11
N THR A 160 -12.02 8.40 5.91
CA THR A 160 -12.29 7.67 4.67
C THR A 160 -13.25 6.53 4.98
N SER A 161 -14.08 6.18 4.01
CA SER A 161 -14.97 5.03 4.11
C SER A 161 -15.36 4.57 2.72
N ASP A 162 -15.11 3.31 2.40
CA ASP A 162 -15.52 2.71 1.13
C ASP A 162 -17.04 2.57 1.06
N PHE A 163 -17.63 1.98 2.10
CA PHE A 163 -19.06 1.90 2.34
C PHE A 163 -19.33 1.48 3.79
N ALA A 164 -20.48 1.88 4.32
CA ALA A 164 -21.03 1.31 5.55
C ALA A 164 -21.91 0.11 5.21
N THR A 165 -21.79 -0.94 6.01
CA THR A 165 -22.64 -2.13 5.93
C THR A 165 -22.93 -2.64 7.33
N THR A 166 -23.90 -3.55 7.42
CA THR A 166 -24.23 -4.27 8.64
C THR A 166 -23.84 -5.74 8.52
N GLN A 167 -23.66 -6.42 9.67
CA GLN A 167 -23.50 -7.88 9.69
C GLN A 167 -24.65 -8.59 8.97
N LYS A 168 -25.86 -8.01 9.02
CA LYS A 168 -27.04 -8.52 8.34
C LYS A 168 -26.89 -8.43 6.82
N GLU A 169 -26.58 -7.25 6.29
CA GLU A 169 -26.41 -7.03 4.85
C GLU A 169 -25.25 -7.85 4.28
N LEU A 170 -24.15 -7.99 5.02
CA LEU A 170 -23.04 -8.84 4.63
C LEU A 170 -23.47 -10.30 4.47
N VAL A 171 -24.11 -10.88 5.49
CA VAL A 171 -24.60 -12.27 5.43
C VAL A 171 -25.63 -12.45 4.31
N GLU A 172 -26.58 -11.52 4.18
CA GLU A 172 -27.61 -11.57 3.14
C GLU A 172 -27.01 -11.47 1.73
N THR A 173 -25.95 -10.68 1.56
CA THR A 173 -25.22 -10.59 0.29
C THR A 173 -24.54 -11.91 -0.03
N ILE A 174 -23.85 -12.54 0.93
CA ILE A 174 -23.20 -13.82 0.71
C ILE A 174 -24.24 -14.92 0.43
N GLU A 175 -25.32 -15.03 1.22
CA GLU A 175 -26.39 -16.01 1.02
C GLU A 175 -27.06 -15.88 -0.35
N ARG A 176 -27.22 -14.65 -0.85
CA ARG A 176 -27.77 -14.39 -2.18
C ARG A 176 -26.81 -14.80 -3.28
N LEU A 177 -25.51 -14.52 -3.11
CA LEU A 177 -24.50 -14.81 -4.13
C LEU A 177 -24.15 -16.31 -4.23
N THR A 178 -24.15 -17.03 -3.12
CA THR A 178 -23.74 -18.45 -3.08
C THR A 178 -24.92 -19.42 -3.02
N GLY A 179 -26.15 -18.93 -2.76
CA GLY A 179 -27.31 -19.76 -2.49
C GLY A 179 -27.30 -20.44 -1.11
N ALA A 180 -26.23 -20.27 -0.33
CA ALA A 180 -26.13 -20.82 1.02
C ALA A 180 -27.18 -20.20 1.97
N LYS A 181 -27.47 -20.93 3.05
CA LYS A 181 -28.36 -20.47 4.13
C LYS A 181 -27.74 -20.80 5.48
N TRP A 182 -27.65 -19.80 6.35
CA TRP A 182 -27.10 -19.97 7.69
C TRP A 182 -28.12 -19.70 8.79
N VAL A 183 -28.00 -20.47 9.87
CA VAL A 183 -28.75 -20.22 11.10
C VAL A 183 -28.14 -19.02 11.81
N ARG A 184 -28.96 -17.99 12.08
CA ARG A 184 -28.50 -16.74 12.71
C ARG A 184 -28.81 -16.76 14.21
N LYS A 185 -27.81 -16.46 15.04
CA LYS A 185 -27.98 -16.25 16.49
C LYS A 185 -27.76 -14.79 16.83
N ALA A 186 -28.77 -14.14 17.38
CA ALA A 186 -28.66 -12.78 17.86
C ALA A 186 -28.07 -12.76 19.29
N ILE A 187 -27.21 -11.78 19.55
CA ILE A 187 -26.69 -11.49 20.90
C ILE A 187 -27.16 -10.08 21.28
N SER A 188 -27.80 -9.97 22.45
CA SER A 188 -28.30 -8.71 22.98
C SER A 188 -27.14 -7.86 23.51
N THR A 189 -26.86 -6.72 22.88
CA THR A 189 -25.85 -5.78 23.41
C THR A 189 -26.27 -5.17 24.74
N LYS A 190 -27.57 -5.11 25.04
CA LYS A 190 -28.08 -4.61 26.33
C LYS A 190 -27.62 -5.50 27.49
N GLU A 191 -27.52 -6.79 27.26
CA GLU A 191 -27.06 -7.79 28.24
C GLU A 191 -25.54 -7.98 28.18
N ALA A 192 -24.95 -7.98 26.97
CA ALA A 192 -23.53 -8.24 26.79
C ALA A 192 -22.65 -7.11 27.34
N ILE A 193 -23.02 -5.83 27.15
CA ILE A 193 -22.17 -4.70 27.56
C ILE A 193 -21.91 -4.69 29.08
N PRO A 194 -22.94 -4.76 29.97
CA PRO A 194 -22.70 -4.78 31.41
C PRO A 194 -21.84 -5.95 31.86
N ALA A 195 -22.10 -7.15 31.32
CA ALA A 195 -21.34 -8.35 31.65
C ALA A 195 -19.87 -8.23 31.23
N LEU A 196 -19.60 -7.77 30.00
CA LEU A 196 -18.25 -7.59 29.48
C LEU A 196 -17.49 -6.48 30.22
N LYS A 197 -18.16 -5.38 30.59
CA LYS A 197 -17.53 -4.32 31.41
C LYS A 197 -17.11 -4.85 32.79
N LYS A 198 -17.99 -5.58 33.46
CA LYS A 198 -17.68 -6.18 34.77
C LYS A 198 -16.52 -7.17 34.69
N ALA A 199 -16.51 -8.03 33.67
CA ALA A 199 -15.42 -8.97 33.45
C ALA A 199 -14.08 -8.25 33.20
N TRP A 200 -14.10 -7.19 32.37
CA TRP A 200 -12.92 -6.35 32.13
C TRP A 200 -12.40 -5.69 33.41
N GLU A 201 -13.28 -5.11 34.22
CA GLU A 201 -12.94 -4.49 35.51
C GLU A 201 -12.35 -5.50 36.51
N ASN A 202 -12.72 -6.78 36.39
CA ASN A 202 -12.16 -7.88 37.18
C ASN A 202 -10.83 -8.44 36.62
N GLY A 203 -10.27 -7.84 35.57
CA GLY A 203 -8.99 -8.23 34.97
C GLY A 203 -9.08 -9.26 33.83
N GLU A 204 -10.28 -9.60 33.36
CA GLU A 204 -10.46 -10.52 32.23
C GLU A 204 -10.23 -9.78 30.90
N ALA A 205 -8.98 -9.77 30.43
CA ALA A 205 -8.60 -9.06 29.20
C ALA A 205 -9.40 -9.49 27.96
N SER A 206 -9.89 -10.74 27.89
CA SER A 206 -10.69 -11.24 26.78
C SER A 206 -12.04 -10.51 26.63
N ALA A 207 -12.60 -9.98 27.71
CA ALA A 207 -13.84 -9.20 27.67
C ALA A 207 -13.67 -7.87 26.90
N GLY A 208 -12.44 -7.35 26.85
CA GLY A 208 -12.09 -6.18 26.04
C GLY A 208 -12.36 -6.40 24.56
N TYR A 209 -12.06 -7.58 24.01
CA TYR A 209 -12.38 -7.93 22.62
C TYR A 209 -13.89 -7.93 22.37
N GLY A 210 -14.69 -8.38 23.33
CA GLY A 210 -16.15 -8.31 23.24
C GLY A 210 -16.67 -6.88 23.14
N LEU A 211 -16.13 -5.97 23.96
CA LEU A 211 -16.48 -4.54 23.92
C LEU A 211 -16.05 -3.88 22.60
N ILE A 212 -14.84 -4.20 22.10
CA ILE A 212 -14.33 -3.74 20.81
C ILE A 212 -15.25 -4.20 19.67
N ASN A 213 -15.65 -5.47 19.64
CA ASN A 213 -16.58 -6.00 18.63
C ASN A 213 -17.94 -5.27 18.65
N ILE A 214 -18.42 -4.88 19.83
CA ILE A 214 -19.64 -4.07 19.95
C ILE A 214 -19.45 -2.66 19.36
N CYS A 215 -18.28 -2.04 19.55
CA CYS A 215 -17.98 -0.74 18.93
C CYS A 215 -17.97 -0.80 17.40
N PHE A 216 -17.47 -1.89 16.80
CA PHE A 216 -17.52 -2.10 15.36
C PHE A 216 -18.93 -2.34 14.82
N THR A 217 -19.75 -3.07 15.58
CA THR A 217 -21.05 -3.56 15.09
C THR A 217 -22.23 -2.66 15.44
N LYS A 218 -22.08 -1.79 16.44
CA LYS A 218 -23.08 -0.78 16.80
C LYS A 218 -22.64 0.58 16.28
N GLY A 219 -23.23 0.97 15.14
CA GLY A 219 -22.83 2.15 14.36
C GLY A 219 -22.71 3.46 15.13
N ALA A 220 -23.39 3.61 16.27
CA ALA A 220 -23.31 4.81 17.12
C ALA A 220 -21.97 4.98 17.89
N TYR A 221 -21.11 3.96 17.96
CA TYR A 221 -19.93 4.00 18.84
C TYR A 221 -18.60 4.35 18.17
N SER A 222 -18.44 4.15 16.85
CA SER A 222 -17.32 4.66 16.04
C SER A 222 -17.15 3.94 14.69
N GLY A 223 -18.05 3.04 14.27
CA GLY A 223 -17.90 2.29 13.02
C GLY A 223 -18.63 2.85 11.79
N HIS A 224 -19.58 3.78 11.97
CA HIS A 224 -20.41 4.33 10.90
C HIS A 224 -20.14 5.84 10.76
N PHE A 225 -19.17 6.17 9.90
CA PHE A 225 -18.65 7.54 9.79
C PHE A 225 -19.52 8.41 8.90
N GLU A 226 -20.08 7.84 7.85
CA GLU A 226 -20.83 8.47 6.76
C GLU A 226 -21.91 9.45 7.24
N PRO A 227 -22.68 9.17 8.32
CA PRO A 227 -23.70 10.10 8.81
C PRO A 227 -23.15 11.21 9.71
N THR A 228 -21.93 11.05 10.25
CA THR A 228 -21.41 11.91 11.33
C THR A 228 -20.12 12.64 10.98
N ARG A 229 -19.46 12.25 9.90
CA ARG A 229 -18.13 12.73 9.50
C ARG A 229 -18.13 13.15 8.03
N HIS A 230 -17.21 14.05 7.70
CA HIS A 230 -16.92 14.39 6.32
C HIS A 230 -15.99 13.33 5.71
N ILE A 231 -16.55 12.45 4.87
CA ILE A 231 -15.78 11.42 4.16
C ILE A 231 -15.04 12.06 2.98
N ARG A 232 -13.73 11.90 2.93
CA ARG A 232 -12.84 12.61 2.00
C ARG A 232 -12.31 11.76 0.85
N ASN A 233 -12.91 10.59 0.59
CA ASN A 233 -12.51 9.70 -0.51
C ASN A 233 -12.37 10.44 -1.85
N LYS A 234 -13.37 11.27 -2.21
CA LYS A 234 -13.36 12.05 -3.46
C LYS A 234 -12.21 13.06 -3.53
N GLU A 235 -11.92 13.76 -2.42
CA GLU A 235 -10.81 14.71 -2.38
C GLU A 235 -9.46 14.00 -2.57
N LEU A 236 -9.35 12.80 -2.02
CA LEU A 236 -8.15 11.97 -2.11
C LEU A 236 -8.07 11.15 -3.41
N GLY A 237 -9.08 11.26 -4.30
CA GLY A 237 -9.14 10.48 -5.53
C GLY A 237 -9.23 8.96 -5.31
N LEU A 238 -9.74 8.53 -4.15
CA LEU A 238 -9.89 7.10 -3.86
C LEU A 238 -11.02 6.49 -4.71
N PRO A 239 -10.83 5.27 -5.21
CA PRO A 239 -11.87 4.58 -5.99
C PRO A 239 -13.08 4.28 -5.11
N GLU A 240 -14.27 4.29 -5.72
CA GLU A 240 -15.46 3.79 -5.05
C GLU A 240 -15.42 2.26 -4.99
N LYS A 241 -15.88 1.71 -3.88
CA LYS A 241 -16.08 0.27 -3.70
C LYS A 241 -17.50 0.03 -3.22
N HIS A 242 -18.01 -1.16 -3.51
CA HIS A 242 -19.34 -1.57 -3.10
C HIS A 242 -19.31 -2.95 -2.44
N LEU A 243 -20.19 -3.15 -1.46
CA LEU A 243 -20.28 -4.38 -0.67
C LEU A 243 -20.30 -5.64 -1.53
N GLU A 244 -21.16 -5.68 -2.55
CA GLU A 244 -21.31 -6.88 -3.39
C GLU A 244 -20.01 -7.22 -4.14
N GLN A 245 -19.31 -6.21 -4.67
CA GLN A 245 -18.04 -6.42 -5.36
C GLN A 245 -16.99 -6.97 -4.41
N VAL A 246 -16.85 -6.37 -3.23
CA VAL A 246 -15.92 -6.84 -2.20
C VAL A 246 -16.23 -8.27 -1.76
N VAL A 247 -17.52 -8.63 -1.65
CA VAL A 247 -17.92 -10.01 -1.33
C VAL A 247 -17.55 -10.98 -2.46
N LYS A 248 -17.73 -10.60 -3.73
CA LYS A 248 -17.34 -11.44 -4.87
C LYS A 248 -15.83 -11.67 -4.91
N GLU A 249 -15.04 -10.61 -4.72
CA GLU A 249 -13.58 -10.69 -4.64
C GLU A 249 -13.14 -11.61 -3.49
N ALA A 250 -13.73 -11.46 -2.31
CA ALA A 250 -13.45 -12.32 -1.16
C ALA A 250 -13.84 -13.79 -1.40
N LEU A 251 -14.97 -14.05 -2.07
CA LEU A 251 -15.39 -15.40 -2.44
C LEU A 251 -14.41 -16.06 -3.42
N ALA A 252 -13.88 -15.29 -4.38
CA ALA A 252 -12.86 -15.78 -5.28
C ALA A 252 -11.53 -16.07 -4.56
N GLU A 253 -11.12 -15.19 -3.65
CA GLU A 253 -9.88 -15.35 -2.87
C GLU A 253 -9.90 -16.62 -2.00
N VAL A 254 -11.06 -16.99 -1.45
CA VAL A 254 -11.22 -18.25 -0.68
C VAL A 254 -11.49 -19.47 -1.56
N GLY A 255 -11.47 -19.33 -2.89
CA GLY A 255 -11.61 -20.42 -3.85
C GLY A 255 -13.04 -20.94 -4.02
N HIS A 256 -14.06 -20.09 -3.88
CA HIS A 256 -15.43 -20.50 -4.16
C HIS A 256 -15.60 -20.84 -5.65
N PRO A 257 -16.16 -22.00 -6.02
CA PRO A 257 -16.15 -22.51 -7.40
C PRO A 257 -16.83 -21.59 -8.43
N ASP A 258 -17.83 -20.83 -7.99
CA ASP A 258 -18.61 -19.92 -8.84
C ASP A 258 -17.99 -18.51 -8.99
N PHE A 259 -16.89 -18.21 -8.29
CA PHE A 259 -16.22 -16.91 -8.32
C PHE A 259 -14.73 -17.13 -8.57
N THR A 260 -14.27 -16.90 -9.80
CA THR A 260 -12.88 -17.06 -10.25
C THR A 260 -12.41 -15.85 -11.01
#